data_AF-A0A9E2JCT2-F1
#
_entry.id   AF-A0A9E2JCT2-F1
#
_cell.length_a   1.000
_cell.length_b   1.000
_cell.length_c   1.000
_cell.angle_alpha   90.00
_cell.angle_beta   90.00
_cell.angle_gamma   90.00
#
_symmetry.space_group_name_H-M   'P 1'
#
loop_
_entity.id
_entity.type
_entity.pdbx_description
1 polymer ?
#
loop_
_entity_poly.entity_id
_entity_poly.type
_entity_poly.pdbx_seq_one_letter_code
_entity_poly.pdbx_strand_id
1 'polypeptide(L)'
;VEILTDSPAVLNVRKWVLEMLLAECPASKQIRALAAEYGVTSTRFKVENPDEQCLLCGLCVRVCEEVVGVSALAFGSRGTSKQIATPYMVPNTACVACGSCVSVCPTGAMKARIDLVRGDVSQRTGGGHAH
;
A
#
# COMPACT_ATOMS: atom_id res chain seq x y z
N VAL A 1 -0.79 29.70 17.41
CA VAL A 1 -1.02 29.33 16.00
C VAL A 1 -2.45 28.85 15.88
N GLU A 2 -3.24 29.46 15.01
CA GLU A 2 -4.61 29.01 14.71
C GLU A 2 -4.56 28.05 13.50
N ILE A 3 -5.29 26.93 13.56
CA ILE A 3 -5.27 25.90 12.52
C ILE A 3 -6.70 25.71 12.01
N LEU A 4 -6.95 26.09 10.76
CA LEU A 4 -8.26 25.94 10.11
C LEU A 4 -8.20 24.81 9.08
N THR A 5 -8.89 23.71 9.35
CA THR A 5 -8.83 22.48 8.53
C THR A 5 -9.94 22.35 7.50
N ASP A 6 -10.87 23.30 7.47
CA ASP A 6 -12.10 23.32 6.68
C ASP A 6 -12.20 24.54 5.73
N SER A 7 -11.13 25.35 5.65
CA SER A 7 -11.09 26.49 4.74
C SER A 7 -11.24 26.07 3.27
N PRO A 8 -11.79 26.94 2.40
CA PRO A 8 -11.96 26.63 0.98
C PRO A 8 -10.67 26.19 0.27
N ALA A 9 -9.54 26.77 0.65
CA ALA A 9 -8.23 26.39 0.10
C ALA A 9 -7.84 24.95 0.48
N VAL A 10 -8.01 24.57 1.75
CA VAL A 10 -7.71 23.20 2.22
C VAL A 10 -8.64 22.18 1.56
N LEU A 11 -9.93 22.49 1.48
CA LEU A 11 -10.90 21.61 0.82
C LEU A 11 -10.58 21.42 -0.67
N ASN A 12 -10.17 22.48 -1.37
CA ASN A 12 -9.74 22.39 -2.76
C ASN A 12 -8.52 21.46 -2.91
N VAL A 13 -7.49 21.64 -2.09
CA VAL A 13 -6.30 20.76 -2.11
C VAL A 13 -6.67 19.30 -1.86
N ARG A 14 -7.53 19.01 -0.88
CA ARG A 14 -7.98 17.64 -0.61
C ARG A 14 -8.68 17.02 -1.82
N LYS A 15 -9.55 17.76 -2.51
CA LYS A 15 -10.22 17.29 -3.73
C LYS A 15 -9.22 16.91 -4.82
N TRP A 16 -8.20 17.75 -5.05
CA TRP A 16 -7.14 17.47 -6.03
C TRP A 16 -6.34 16.21 -5.68
N VAL A 17 -5.97 16.04 -4.41
CA VAL A 17 -5.27 14.83 -3.95
C VAL A 17 -6.13 13.59 -4.16
N LEU A 18 -7.42 13.66 -3.79
CA LEU A 18 -8.35 12.53 -3.96
C LEU A 18 -8.53 12.17 -5.43
N GLU A 19 -8.56 13.16 -6.32
CA GLU A 19 -8.63 12.93 -7.76
C GLU A 19 -7.40 12.20 -8.31
N MET A 20 -6.19 12.55 -7.83
CA MET A 20 -4.96 11.83 -8.18
C MET A 20 -4.96 10.42 -7.60
N LEU A 21 -5.41 10.25 -6.36
CA LEU A 21 -5.51 8.93 -5.72
C LEU A 21 -6.50 8.01 -6.43
N LEU A 22 -7.58 8.56 -7.01
CA LEU A 22 -8.49 7.79 -7.86
C LEU A 22 -7.84 7.31 -9.17
N ALA A 23 -6.82 8.00 -9.67
CA ALA A 23 -6.04 7.54 -10.82
C ALA A 23 -5.03 6.44 -10.44
N GLU A 24 -4.41 6.58 -9.26
CA GLU A 24 -3.40 5.65 -8.75
C GLU A 24 -4.01 4.32 -8.25
N CYS A 25 -5.10 4.38 -7.49
CA CYS A 25 -5.72 3.21 -6.85
C CYS A 25 -7.25 3.16 -7.04
N PRO A 26 -7.74 3.13 -8.29
CA PRO A 26 -9.17 3.20 -8.62
C PRO A 26 -10.02 2.09 -8.00
N ALA A 27 -9.49 0.91 -7.73
CA ALA A 27 -10.24 -0.19 -7.13
C ALA A 27 -10.35 -0.12 -5.60
N SER A 28 -9.67 0.83 -4.96
CA SER A 28 -9.71 1.02 -3.51
C SER A 28 -11.05 1.55 -3.04
N LYS A 29 -11.85 0.71 -2.37
CA LYS A 29 -13.17 1.11 -1.81
C LYS A 29 -13.05 2.26 -0.82
N GLN A 30 -11.99 2.25 -0.01
CA GLN A 30 -11.72 3.26 1.01
C GLN A 30 -11.43 4.62 0.38
N ILE A 31 -10.61 4.66 -0.67
CA ILE A 31 -10.30 5.92 -1.37
C ILE A 31 -11.51 6.42 -2.15
N ARG A 32 -12.30 5.54 -2.77
CA ARG A 32 -13.56 5.93 -3.44
C ARG A 32 -14.58 6.52 -2.46
N ALA A 33 -14.74 5.90 -1.29
CA ALA A 33 -15.63 6.41 -0.25
C ALA A 33 -15.17 7.80 0.24
N LEU A 34 -13.87 7.93 0.56
CA LEU A 34 -13.30 9.20 0.97
C LEU A 34 -13.42 10.27 -0.13
N ALA A 35 -13.17 9.93 -1.40
CA ALA A 35 -13.33 10.85 -2.52
C ALA A 35 -14.78 11.35 -2.66
N ALA A 36 -15.75 10.45 -2.50
CA ALA A 36 -17.17 10.78 -2.56
C ALA A 36 -17.61 11.78 -1.47
N GLU A 37 -17.06 11.68 -0.26
CA GLU A 37 -17.31 12.65 0.83
C GLU A 37 -16.91 14.08 0.44
N TYR A 38 -15.90 14.25 -0.42
CA TYR A 38 -15.45 15.54 -0.93
C TYR A 38 -16.09 15.92 -2.28
N GLY A 39 -17.05 15.13 -2.77
CA GLY A 39 -17.72 15.33 -4.05
C GLY A 39 -16.86 14.99 -5.27
N VAL A 40 -15.83 14.15 -5.11
CA VAL A 40 -14.95 13.70 -6.19
C VAL A 40 -15.34 12.27 -6.57
N THR A 41 -15.96 12.11 -7.74
CA THR A 41 -16.47 10.80 -8.20
C THR A 41 -15.65 10.17 -9.32
N SER A 42 -14.78 10.95 -9.96
CA SER A 42 -13.97 10.53 -11.10
C SER A 42 -12.64 11.28 -11.11
N THR A 43 -11.74 10.85 -12.00
CA THR A 43 -10.44 11.48 -12.21
C THR A 43 -10.26 11.93 -13.65
N ARG A 44 -9.63 13.08 -13.84
CA ARG A 44 -9.18 13.57 -15.16
C ARG A 44 -7.83 13.00 -15.59
N PHE A 45 -7.11 12.34 -14.68
CA PHE A 45 -5.81 11.75 -14.97
C PHE A 45 -5.97 10.34 -15.57
N LYS A 46 -4.94 9.89 -16.30
CA LYS A 46 -4.93 8.55 -16.90
C LYS A 46 -4.86 7.49 -15.80
N VAL A 47 -5.74 6.50 -15.89
CA VAL A 47 -5.70 5.28 -15.07
C VAL A 47 -4.86 4.23 -15.81
N GLU A 48 -3.73 3.82 -15.24
CA GLU A 48 -2.88 2.77 -15.82
C GLU A 48 -3.38 1.36 -15.46
N ASN A 49 -3.83 1.16 -14.22
CA ASN A 49 -4.35 -0.12 -13.73
C ASN A 49 -5.69 0.06 -13.01
N PRO A 50 -6.83 -0.28 -13.65
CA PRO A 50 -8.17 -0.18 -13.05
C PRO A 50 -8.38 -1.04 -11.79
N ASP A 51 -7.59 -2.09 -11.61
CA ASP A 51 -7.72 -3.05 -10.50
C ASP A 51 -6.77 -2.71 -9.33
N GLU A 52 -5.99 -1.64 -9.42
CA GLU A 52 -5.05 -1.24 -8.37
C GLU A 52 -5.77 -0.72 -7.12
N GLN A 53 -5.35 -1.22 -5.96
CA GLN A 53 -5.90 -0.87 -4.65
C GLN A 53 -4.88 -0.18 -3.74
N CYS A 54 -3.58 -0.25 -4.05
CA CYS A 54 -2.50 0.29 -3.25
C CYS A 54 -2.27 1.75 -3.58
N LEU A 55 -2.37 2.62 -2.57
CA LEU A 55 -2.08 4.05 -2.72
C LEU A 55 -0.61 4.43 -2.53
N LEU A 56 0.29 3.44 -2.48
CA LEU A 56 1.73 3.62 -2.29
C LEU A 56 2.14 4.39 -1.01
N CYS A 57 1.37 4.27 0.09
CA CYS A 57 1.66 4.95 1.37
C CYS A 57 2.96 4.53 2.06
N GLY A 58 3.48 3.33 1.76
CA GLY A 58 4.69 2.80 2.39
C GLY A 58 4.52 2.31 3.83
N LEU A 59 3.32 2.31 4.40
CA LEU A 59 3.08 1.81 5.77
C LEU A 59 3.50 0.34 5.93
N CYS A 60 3.27 -0.48 4.91
CA CYS A 60 3.68 -1.89 4.91
C CYS A 60 5.20 -2.07 4.90
N VAL A 61 5.93 -1.23 4.16
CA VAL A 61 7.40 -1.22 4.12
C VAL A 61 7.94 -0.81 5.47
N ARG A 62 7.47 0.34 5.97
CA ARG A 62 7.89 0.89 7.27
C ARG A 62 7.62 -0.05 8.43
N VAL A 63 6.43 -0.65 8.54
CA VAL A 63 6.17 -1.60 9.64
C VAL A 63 7.06 -2.84 9.55
N CYS A 64 7.39 -3.28 8.33
CA CYS A 64 8.24 -4.45 8.13
C CYS A 64 9.71 -4.18 8.53
N GLU A 65 10.18 -2.96 8.32
CA GLU A 65 11.52 -2.51 8.67
C GLU A 65 11.60 -2.04 10.13
N GLU A 66 10.78 -1.07 10.53
CA GLU A 66 10.87 -0.36 11.81
C GLU A 66 10.33 -1.17 12.99
N VAL A 67 9.28 -1.99 12.77
CA VAL A 67 8.59 -2.71 13.87
C VAL A 67 8.97 -4.19 13.89
N VAL A 68 8.96 -4.84 12.73
CA VAL A 68 9.28 -6.27 12.63
C VAL A 68 10.80 -6.49 12.52
N GLY A 69 11.55 -5.54 11.95
CA GLY A 69 13.01 -5.61 11.88
C GLY A 69 13.58 -6.52 10.79
N VAL A 70 12.77 -6.93 9.79
CA VAL A 70 13.20 -7.92 8.77
C VAL A 70 13.31 -7.36 7.36
N SER A 71 12.77 -6.15 7.12
CA SER A 71 12.87 -5.42 5.84
C SER A 71 12.53 -6.27 4.61
N ALA A 72 11.49 -7.09 4.73
CA ALA A 72 11.10 -8.02 3.66
C ALA A 72 10.46 -7.32 2.44
N LEU A 73 10.00 -6.09 2.62
CA LEU A 73 9.29 -5.26 1.65
C LEU A 73 10.08 -4.00 1.34
N ALA A 74 9.99 -3.53 0.10
CA ALA A 74 10.57 -2.27 -0.35
C ALA A 74 9.69 -1.60 -1.41
N PHE A 75 10.04 -0.36 -1.76
CA PHE A 75 9.57 0.24 -3.00
C PHE A 75 10.45 -0.20 -4.17
N GLY A 76 9.84 -0.83 -5.16
CA GLY A 76 10.45 -1.12 -6.45
C GLY A 76 10.08 -0.06 -7.49
N SER A 77 10.88 0.01 -8.56
CA SER A 77 10.67 0.90 -9.70
C SER A 77 10.63 2.40 -9.32
N ARG A 78 10.29 3.29 -10.26
CA ARG A 78 10.26 4.75 -10.05
C ARG A 78 9.14 5.42 -10.86
N GLY A 79 8.79 6.64 -10.47
CA GLY A 79 7.74 7.42 -11.14
C GLY A 79 6.39 6.70 -11.09
N THR A 80 5.66 6.71 -12.20
CA THR A 80 4.35 6.06 -12.35
C THR A 80 4.41 4.54 -12.35
N SER A 81 5.60 3.94 -12.45
CA SER A 81 5.79 2.48 -12.37
C SER A 81 6.11 1.99 -10.94
N LYS A 82 6.14 2.91 -9.96
CA LYS A 82 6.49 2.61 -8.57
C LYS A 82 5.49 1.62 -7.97
N GLN A 83 6.00 0.60 -7.29
CA GLN A 83 5.18 -0.44 -6.68
C GLN A 83 5.79 -0.97 -5.39
N ILE A 84 4.97 -1.62 -4.56
CA ILE A 84 5.46 -2.41 -3.45
C ILE A 84 6.05 -3.71 -4.01
N ALA A 85 7.29 -3.99 -3.66
CA ALA A 85 8.06 -5.10 -4.19
C ALA A 85 8.80 -5.85 -3.08
N THR A 86 9.24 -7.05 -3.40
CA THR A 86 10.29 -7.77 -2.69
C THR A 86 11.60 -7.69 -3.49
N PRO A 87 12.76 -7.96 -2.88
CA PRO A 87 14.01 -8.13 -3.62
C PRO A 87 13.83 -9.12 -4.78
N TYR A 88 14.22 -8.71 -5.99
CA TYR A 88 14.09 -9.49 -7.23
C TYR A 88 12.66 -9.95 -7.59
N MET A 89 11.60 -9.37 -6.99
CA MET A 89 10.20 -9.75 -7.21
C MET A 89 9.89 -11.22 -6.90
N VAL A 90 10.68 -11.84 -6.00
CA VAL A 90 10.47 -13.20 -5.50
C VAL A 90 10.09 -13.19 -4.03
N PRO A 91 9.42 -14.23 -3.51
CA PRO A 91 9.16 -14.34 -2.09
C PRO A 91 10.41 -14.12 -1.24
N ASN A 92 10.30 -13.28 -0.23
CA ASN A 92 11.43 -12.93 0.62
C ASN A 92 11.52 -13.91 1.80
N THR A 93 12.66 -14.61 1.93
CA THR A 93 12.93 -15.56 3.02
C THR A 93 12.96 -14.87 4.39
N ALA A 94 13.30 -13.58 4.44
CA ALA A 94 13.25 -12.79 5.67
C ALA A 94 11.83 -12.55 6.20
N CYS A 95 10.79 -12.72 5.38
CA CYS A 95 9.41 -12.56 5.82
C CYS A 95 9.02 -13.66 6.82
N VAL A 96 8.79 -13.31 8.09
CA VAL A 96 8.37 -14.26 9.14
C VAL A 96 6.84 -14.48 9.20
N ALA A 97 6.12 -14.09 8.15
CA ALA A 97 4.65 -14.21 8.05
C ALA A 97 3.86 -13.58 9.22
N CYS A 98 4.36 -12.50 9.84
CA CYS A 98 3.71 -11.85 10.99
C CYS A 98 2.38 -11.14 10.67
N GLY A 99 2.12 -10.82 9.39
CA GLY A 99 0.87 -10.16 8.98
C GLY A 99 0.75 -8.67 9.32
N SER A 100 1.78 -8.04 9.91
CA SER A 100 1.74 -6.60 10.28
C SER A 100 1.47 -5.70 9.08
N CYS A 101 2.05 -6.00 7.91
CA CYS A 101 1.83 -5.26 6.67
C CYS A 101 0.38 -5.29 6.17
N VAL A 102 -0.35 -6.39 6.41
CA VAL A 102 -1.78 -6.52 6.09
C VAL A 102 -2.61 -5.68 7.03
N SER A 103 -2.27 -5.71 8.33
CA SER A 103 -3.02 -5.01 9.37
C SER A 103 -2.96 -3.49 9.24
N VAL A 104 -1.79 -2.94 8.87
CA VAL A 104 -1.61 -1.48 8.70
C VAL A 104 -2.06 -0.95 7.35
N CYS A 105 -2.46 -1.81 6.41
CA CYS A 105 -2.79 -1.38 5.05
C CYS A 105 -4.19 -0.72 5.01
N PRO A 106 -4.29 0.60 4.76
CA PRO A 106 -5.57 1.31 4.85
C PRO A 106 -6.58 0.89 3.78
N THR A 107 -6.08 0.46 2.60
CA THR A 107 -6.93 0.05 1.48
C THR A 107 -7.17 -1.46 1.43
N GLY A 108 -6.45 -2.23 2.25
CA GLY A 108 -6.48 -3.69 2.20
C GLY A 108 -5.69 -4.32 1.03
N ALA A 109 -4.99 -3.54 0.20
CA ALA A 109 -4.22 -4.03 -0.94
C ALA A 109 -3.20 -5.12 -0.58
N MET A 110 -2.65 -5.08 0.64
CA MET A 110 -1.71 -6.11 1.10
C MET A 110 -2.35 -7.50 1.26
N LYS A 111 -3.67 -7.61 1.46
CA LYS A 111 -4.36 -8.91 1.55
C LYS A 111 -4.19 -9.73 0.27
N ALA A 112 -4.29 -9.10 -0.89
CA ALA A 112 -4.12 -9.76 -2.18
C ALA A 112 -2.65 -10.02 -2.55
N ARG A 113 -1.70 -9.37 -1.87
CA ARG A 113 -0.27 -9.41 -2.21
C ARG A 113 0.59 -10.23 -1.26
N ILE A 114 0.07 -10.55 -0.07
CA ILE A 114 0.88 -11.13 1.00
C ILE A 114 1.54 -12.46 0.58
N ASP A 115 0.88 -13.25 -0.26
CA ASP A 115 1.40 -14.52 -0.74
C ASP A 115 2.60 -14.35 -1.68
N LEU A 116 2.64 -13.27 -2.46
CA LEU A 116 3.81 -12.91 -3.27
C LEU A 116 5.02 -12.55 -2.40
N VAL A 117 4.78 -12.06 -1.18
CA VAL A 117 5.82 -11.61 -0.26
C VAL A 117 6.38 -12.77 0.56
N ARG A 118 5.49 -13.57 1.17
CA ARG A 118 5.87 -14.66 2.07
C ARG A 118 6.19 -15.97 1.33
N GLY A 119 5.64 -16.17 0.13
CA GLY A 119 5.75 -17.44 -0.59
C GLY A 119 5.05 -18.59 0.12
N ASP A 120 5.44 -19.83 -0.19
CA ASP A 120 4.87 -21.00 0.47
C ASP A 120 5.44 -21.18 1.88
N VAL A 121 4.61 -20.93 2.89
CA VAL A 121 4.97 -21.10 4.31
C VAL A 121 5.17 -22.57 4.66
N SER A 122 4.51 -23.50 3.95
CA SER A 122 4.60 -24.95 4.24
C SER A 122 6.00 -25.53 3.99
N GLN A 123 6.78 -24.90 3.11
CA GLN A 123 8.15 -25.30 2.82
C GLN A 123 9.16 -24.81 3.87
N ARG A 124 8.75 -23.94 4.80
CA ARG A 124 9.63 -23.35 5.82
C ARG A 124 9.60 -24.09 7.16
N THR A 125 8.56 -24.88 7.43
CA THR A 125 8.37 -25.62 8.69
C THR A 125 9.02 -27.01 8.70
N GLY A 126 9.78 -27.37 7.66
CA GLY A 126 10.39 -28.70 7.50
C GLY A 126 11.85 -28.87 7.98
N GLY A 127 12.39 -27.93 8.78
CA GLY A 127 13.80 -27.99 9.21
C GLY A 127 14.00 -27.47 10.62
N GLY A 128 13.89 -28.36 11.61
CA GLY A 128 14.39 -28.10 12.96
C GLY A 128 15.88 -27.72 12.88
N HIS A 129 16.21 -26.54 13.37
CA HIS A 129 17.60 -26.13 13.59
C HIS A 129 18.09 -26.84 14.86
N ALA A 130 18.68 -28.02 14.68
CA ALA A 130 19.77 -28.45 15.53
C ALA A 130 21.03 -27.78 14.96
N HIS A 131 21.62 -26.84 15.70
CA HIS A 131 23.06 -26.60 15.88
C HIS A 131 23.25 -25.46 16.87
#